data_AF-L9ZS88-F1
#
_entry.id   AF-L9ZS88-F1
#
_cell.length_a   1.000
_cell.length_b   1.000
_cell.length_c   1.000
_cell.angle_alpha   90.00
_cell.angle_beta   90.00
_cell.angle_gamma   90.00
#
_symmetry.space_group_name_H-M   'P 1'
#
loop_
_entity.id
_entity.type
_entity.pdbx_description
1 polymer ?
#
loop_
_entity_poly.entity_id
_entity_poly.type
_entity_poly.pdbx_seq_one_letter_code
_entity_poly.pdbx_strand_id
1 'polypeptide(L)'
;MVVFGDDYEPGVDFTVTSALNDGTKDELFSEAGLEDEFDTPDDWDVYIINYDVGGSAPSLGFLMTEDVDLSAGDSETMGADGQFRNSELSLVEATPGETGGGGGSEAESDEPMGDGEDEPTGNGGNESGGGS
;
A
#
# COMPACT_ATOMS: atom_id res chain seq x y z
N MET A 1 -11.27 5.13 0.15
CA MET A 1 -11.03 4.28 1.34
C MET A 1 -12.23 4.38 2.26
N VAL A 2 -12.50 3.36 3.07
CA VAL A 2 -13.63 3.31 4.00
C VAL A 2 -13.14 3.00 5.42
N VAL A 3 -13.71 3.65 6.43
CA VAL A 3 -13.42 3.44 7.85
C VAL A 3 -14.69 3.50 8.68
N PHE A 4 -14.63 2.99 9.92
CA PHE A 4 -15.67 3.29 10.90
C PHE A 4 -15.62 4.77 11.29
N GLY A 5 -16.76 5.34 11.65
CA GLY A 5 -16.92 6.76 11.95
C GLY A 5 -16.15 7.17 13.20
N ASP A 6 -16.02 6.26 14.17
CA ASP A 6 -15.16 6.44 15.35
C ASP A 6 -13.66 6.41 15.02
N ASP A 7 -13.30 5.83 13.86
CA ASP A 7 -11.92 5.73 13.37
C ASP A 7 -11.59 6.82 12.33
N TYR A 8 -12.53 7.69 11.95
CA TYR A 8 -12.30 8.74 10.94
C TYR A 8 -11.61 9.97 11.52
N GLU A 9 -10.31 10.10 11.25
CA GLU A 9 -9.46 11.22 11.71
C GLU A 9 -8.86 11.98 10.51
N PRO A 10 -9.57 12.97 9.94
CA PRO A 10 -9.13 13.67 8.74
C PRO A 10 -7.88 14.52 8.97
N GLY A 11 -6.92 14.42 8.04
CA GLY A 11 -5.65 15.15 8.07
C GLY A 11 -4.67 14.70 9.17
N VAL A 12 -4.96 13.60 9.87
CA VAL A 12 -4.04 12.96 10.81
C VAL A 12 -3.34 11.82 10.10
N ASP A 13 -2.01 11.73 10.24
CA ASP A 13 -1.23 10.62 9.71
C ASP A 13 -1.57 9.33 10.48
N PHE A 14 -1.89 8.28 9.72
CA PHE A 14 -1.98 6.93 10.23
C PHE A 14 -0.84 6.08 9.66
N THR A 15 -0.45 5.05 10.40
CA THR A 15 0.49 4.02 9.93
C THR A 15 -0.19 2.67 9.89
N VAL A 16 -0.04 1.97 8.78
CA VAL A 16 -0.53 0.60 8.62
C VAL A 16 0.30 -0.34 9.48
N THR A 17 -0.35 -1.00 10.42
CA THR A 17 0.29 -1.97 11.31
C THR A 17 0.37 -3.34 10.64
N SER A 18 -0.73 -3.80 10.04
CA SER A 18 -0.83 -5.08 9.34
C SER A 18 -2.09 -5.18 8.50
N ALA A 19 -2.04 -5.94 7.42
CA ALA A 19 -3.24 -6.43 6.73
C ALA A 19 -3.89 -7.59 7.51
N LEU A 20 -5.22 -7.65 7.51
CA LEU A 20 -5.97 -8.80 7.99
C LEU A 20 -5.92 -9.92 6.95
N ASN A 21 -5.92 -11.17 7.43
CA ASN A 21 -6.15 -12.31 6.55
C ASN A 21 -7.66 -12.48 6.29
N ASP A 22 -8.02 -13.27 5.27
CA ASP A 22 -9.41 -13.49 4.88
C ASP A 22 -10.28 -13.96 6.04
N GLY A 23 -9.79 -14.91 6.85
CA GLY A 23 -10.57 -15.42 7.98
C GLY A 23 -10.90 -14.37 9.06
N THR A 24 -9.96 -13.48 9.38
CA THR A 24 -10.21 -12.39 10.34
C THR A 24 -11.02 -11.26 9.70
N LYS A 25 -10.85 -11.01 8.40
CA LYS A 25 -11.70 -10.10 7.64
C LYS A 25 -13.16 -10.55 7.64
N ASP A 26 -13.41 -11.82 7.33
CA ASP A 26 -14.76 -12.40 7.32
C ASP A 26 -15.43 -12.29 8.69
N GLU A 27 -14.69 -12.57 9.76
CA GLU A 27 -15.19 -12.47 11.13
C GLU A 27 -15.51 -11.02 11.50
N LEU A 28 -14.67 -10.05 11.10
CA LEU A 28 -14.95 -8.63 11.27
C LEU A 28 -16.20 -8.20 10.49
N PHE A 29 -16.33 -8.61 9.22
CA PHE A 29 -17.46 -8.25 8.37
C PHE A 29 -18.77 -8.79 8.93
N SER A 30 -18.76 -10.01 9.45
CA SER A 30 -19.94 -10.59 10.07
C SER A 30 -20.28 -9.95 11.42
N GLU A 31 -19.27 -9.68 12.28
CA GLU A 31 -19.50 -9.05 13.58
C GLU A 31 -19.99 -7.60 13.46
N ALA A 32 -19.45 -6.85 12.49
CA ALA A 32 -19.84 -5.47 12.23
C ALA A 32 -21.04 -5.33 11.28
N GLY A 33 -21.59 -6.44 10.76
CA GLY A 33 -22.76 -6.42 9.86
C GLY A 33 -22.50 -5.75 8.52
N LEU A 34 -21.28 -5.89 8.00
CA LEU A 34 -20.81 -5.30 6.74
C LEU A 34 -21.10 -6.17 5.51
N GLU A 35 -21.58 -7.40 5.71
CA GLU A 35 -21.80 -8.41 4.66
C GLU A 35 -22.71 -7.91 3.52
N ASP A 36 -23.68 -7.05 3.83
CA ASP A 36 -24.61 -6.46 2.85
C ASP A 36 -24.14 -5.10 2.30
N GLU A 37 -23.11 -4.48 2.89
CA GLU A 37 -22.63 -3.14 2.53
C GLU A 37 -21.55 -3.17 1.44
N PHE A 38 -20.77 -4.26 1.40
CA PHE A 38 -19.75 -4.48 0.40
C PHE A 38 -20.22 -5.55 -0.57
N ASP A 39 -20.58 -5.15 -1.80
CA ASP A 39 -21.09 -6.06 -2.84
C ASP A 39 -20.10 -7.19 -3.19
N THR A 40 -18.80 -6.98 -2.99
CA THR A 40 -17.75 -7.95 -3.27
C THR A 40 -16.67 -7.87 -2.17
N PRO A 41 -16.92 -8.44 -0.99
CA PRO A 41 -16.04 -8.28 0.18
C PRO A 41 -14.64 -8.89 -0.06
N ASP A 42 -14.52 -9.84 -0.99
CA ASP A 42 -13.24 -10.40 -1.43
C ASP A 42 -12.35 -9.37 -2.13
N ASP A 43 -12.92 -8.38 -2.81
CA ASP A 43 -12.17 -7.33 -3.53
C ASP A 43 -11.65 -6.23 -2.59
N TRP A 44 -12.06 -6.28 -1.31
CA TRP A 44 -11.65 -5.30 -0.31
C TRP A 44 -10.57 -5.87 0.61
N ASP A 45 -9.47 -5.15 0.70
CA ASP A 45 -8.43 -5.36 1.69
C ASP A 45 -8.76 -4.59 2.98
N VAL A 46 -8.42 -5.22 4.12
CA VAL A 46 -8.62 -4.61 5.44
C VAL A 46 -7.31 -4.52 6.19
N TYR A 47 -7.00 -3.32 6.65
CA TYR A 47 -5.77 -3.00 7.36
C TYR A 47 -6.09 -2.54 8.77
N ILE A 48 -5.24 -2.96 9.71
CA ILE A 48 -5.18 -2.35 11.04
C ILE A 48 -4.29 -1.13 10.93
N ILE A 49 -4.84 0.04 11.24
CA ILE A 49 -4.12 1.32 11.22
C ILE A 49 -3.92 1.85 12.63
N ASN A 50 -2.89 2.68 12.78
CA ASN A 50 -2.53 3.30 14.05
C ASN A 50 -2.33 4.80 13.87
N TYR A 51 -2.95 5.60 14.74
CA TYR A 51 -2.78 7.04 14.75
C TYR A 51 -1.73 7.47 15.78
N ASP A 52 -0.70 8.19 15.32
CA ASP A 52 0.27 8.83 16.21
C ASP A 52 -0.17 10.25 16.57
N VAL A 53 -1.09 10.35 17.52
CA VAL A 53 -1.60 11.64 18.03
C VAL A 53 -0.73 12.23 19.15
N GLY A 54 0.51 11.75 19.34
CA GLY A 54 1.45 12.29 20.34
C GLY A 54 1.01 12.10 21.80
N GLY A 55 0.07 11.19 22.07
CA GLY A 55 -0.46 10.83 23.39
C GLY A 55 0.17 9.57 23.99
N SER A 56 -0.23 9.22 25.22
CA SER A 56 0.33 8.07 25.96
C SER A 56 -0.08 6.69 25.42
N ALA A 57 -1.08 6.62 24.54
CA ALA A 57 -1.50 5.39 23.87
C ALA A 57 -1.98 5.75 22.46
N PRO A 58 -1.51 5.04 21.43
CA PRO A 58 -1.98 5.28 20.09
C PRO A 58 -3.37 4.65 19.88
N SER A 59 -4.18 5.24 19.01
CA SER A 59 -5.50 4.73 18.65
C SER A 59 -5.38 3.73 17.51
N LEU A 60 -6.01 2.57 17.64
CA LEU A 60 -6.10 1.57 16.57
C LEU A 60 -7.47 1.68 15.90
N GLY A 61 -7.49 1.53 14.58
CA GLY A 61 -8.71 1.51 13.78
C GLY A 61 -8.60 0.53 12.61
N PHE A 62 -9.70 0.38 11.87
CA PHE A 62 -9.75 -0.46 10.67
C PHE A 62 -9.92 0.39 9.41
N LEU A 63 -9.08 0.11 8.42
CA LEU A 63 -9.11 0.74 7.11
C LEU A 63 -9.46 -0.29 6.05
N MET A 64 -10.49 -0.01 5.25
CA MET A 64 -10.94 -0.83 4.13
C MET A 64 -10.63 -0.13 2.81
N THR A 65 -10.01 -0.84 1.86
CA THR A 65 -9.65 -0.30 0.53
C THR A 65 -9.87 -1.33 -0.57
N GLU A 66 -10.30 -0.87 -1.74
CA GLU A 66 -10.46 -1.68 -2.96
C GLU A 66 -9.26 -1.50 -3.91
N ASP A 67 -8.88 -0.26 -4.21
CA ASP A 67 -7.85 0.06 -5.21
C ASP A 67 -6.47 0.43 -4.61
N VAL A 68 -6.39 0.61 -3.30
CA VAL A 68 -5.16 1.09 -2.64
C VAL A 68 -4.44 -0.08 -2.00
N ASP A 69 -3.32 -0.49 -2.61
CA ASP A 69 -2.45 -1.53 -2.07
C ASP A 69 -1.53 -0.90 -1.02
N LEU A 70 -1.77 -1.21 0.25
CA LEU A 70 -0.97 -0.75 1.38
C LEU A 70 -0.21 -1.92 2.02
N SER A 71 0.95 -1.62 2.59
CA SER A 71 1.79 -2.55 3.32
C SER A 71 2.02 -2.10 4.76
N ALA A 72 2.36 -3.07 5.61
CA ALA A 72 2.74 -2.78 6.99
C ALA A 72 3.96 -1.84 7.04
N GLY A 73 3.82 -0.73 7.77
CA GLY A 73 4.80 0.34 7.84
C GLY A 73 4.51 1.53 6.91
N ASP A 74 3.56 1.41 5.98
CA ASP A 74 3.15 2.52 5.14
C ASP A 74 2.37 3.55 5.96
N SER A 75 2.58 4.83 5.65
CA SER A 75 1.91 5.94 6.30
C SER A 75 1.12 6.75 5.27
N GLU A 76 -0.10 7.12 5.63
CA GLU A 76 -1.00 7.90 4.78
C GLU A 76 -1.94 8.73 5.66
N THR A 77 -2.70 9.63 5.04
CA THR A 77 -3.68 10.50 5.68
C THR A 77 -5.07 10.29 5.11
N MET A 78 -6.10 10.58 5.91
CA MET A 78 -7.47 10.63 5.41
C MET A 78 -7.80 12.04 4.91
N GLY A 79 -8.40 12.12 3.73
CA GLY A 79 -8.93 13.37 3.19
C GLY A 79 -10.04 13.94 4.07
N ALA A 80 -10.19 15.26 4.07
CA ALA A 80 -11.23 15.96 4.83
C ALA A 80 -12.61 15.91 4.16
N ASP A 81 -12.71 15.28 2.99
CA ASP A 81 -13.91 15.09 2.17
C ASP A 81 -14.78 13.90 2.60
N GLY A 82 -14.50 13.28 3.75
CA GLY A 82 -15.22 12.11 4.24
C GLY A 82 -16.74 12.30 4.33
N GLN A 83 -17.48 11.31 3.82
CA GLN A 83 -18.94 11.29 3.84
C GLN A 83 -19.43 9.95 4.38
N PHE A 84 -20.60 9.96 5.02
CA PHE A 84 -21.21 8.71 5.43
C PHE A 84 -21.56 7.88 4.19
N ARG A 85 -20.90 6.73 4.08
CA ARG A 85 -21.27 5.69 3.14
C ARG A 85 -22.54 5.00 3.62
N ASN A 86 -22.53 4.60 4.89
CA ASN A 86 -23.68 4.03 5.58
C ASN A 86 -23.73 4.56 7.02
N SER A 87 -24.73 5.39 7.33
CA SER A 87 -24.89 5.97 8.67
C SER A 87 -25.39 4.98 9.72
N GLU A 88 -26.06 3.89 9.32
CA GLU A 88 -26.55 2.86 10.26
C GLU A 88 -25.39 2.01 10.78
N LEU A 89 -24.40 1.75 9.91
CA LEU A 89 -23.16 1.04 10.24
C LEU A 89 -22.04 1.98 10.69
N SER A 90 -22.30 3.29 10.73
CA SER A 90 -21.32 4.33 11.01
C SER A 90 -20.07 4.20 10.14
N LEU A 91 -20.24 4.03 8.83
CA LEU A 91 -19.13 3.94 7.88
C LEU A 91 -18.94 5.26 7.16
N VAL A 92 -17.68 5.69 7.04
CA VAL A 92 -17.25 6.90 6.36
C VAL A 92 -16.36 6.50 5.18
N GLU A 93 -16.69 7.00 4.00
CA GLU A 93 -15.85 6.92 2.81
C GLU A 93 -15.15 8.26 2.59
N ALA A 94 -13.85 8.22 2.38
CA ALA A 94 -13.02 9.39 2.11
C ALA A 94 -11.99 9.08 1.01
N THR A 95 -11.49 10.13 0.35
CA THR A 95 -10.29 10.01 -0.49
C THR A 95 -9.02 9.99 0.36
N PRO A 96 -7.90 9.45 -0.16
CA PRO A 96 -6.59 9.67 0.44
C PRO A 96 -6.30 11.16 0.58
N GLY A 97 -5.77 11.56 1.73
CA GLY A 97 -5.43 12.94 2.00
C GLY A 97 -4.23 13.41 1.18
N GLU A 98 -4.01 14.72 1.17
CA GLU A 98 -2.73 15.26 0.73
C GLU A 98 -1.68 14.82 1.75
N THR A 99 -1.02 13.68 1.47
CA THR A 99 0.08 13.11 2.27
C THR A 99 0.89 14.22 2.96
N GLY A 100 0.97 14.14 4.28
CA GLY A 100 1.91 14.92 5.08
C GLY A 100 3.35 14.46 4.83
N GLY A 101 3.84 14.56 3.59
CA GLY A 101 5.23 14.41 3.19
C GLY A 101 6.02 13.26 3.84
N GLY A 102 5.94 12.06 3.27
CA GLY A 102 6.89 11.01 3.62
C GLY A 102 6.64 9.67 2.96
N GLY A 103 7.22 9.44 1.77
CA GLY A 103 7.42 8.06 1.30
C GLY A 103 7.14 7.76 -0.17
N GLY A 104 7.18 8.74 -1.08
CA GLY A 104 7.39 8.45 -2.49
C GLY A 104 8.74 7.76 -2.67
N SER A 105 8.75 6.43 -2.63
CA SER A 105 9.78 5.62 -3.26
C SER A 105 9.28 5.23 -4.64
N GLU A 106 9.10 6.23 -5.49
CA GLU A 106 9.29 6.07 -6.93
C GLU A 106 10.79 5.76 -7.13
N ALA A 107 11.17 4.50 -6.90
CA ALA A 107 12.37 3.98 -7.52
C ALA A 107 12.01 3.69 -8.98
N GLU A 108 11.85 4.77 -9.77
CA GLU A 108 12.10 4.71 -11.20
C GLU A 108 13.56 4.26 -11.34
N SER A 109 13.75 2.95 -11.53
CA SER A 109 15.01 2.44 -12.03
C SER A 109 15.05 2.78 -13.51
N ASP A 110 15.37 4.04 -13.77
CA ASP A 110 15.84 4.58 -15.03
C ASP A 110 17.10 3.76 -15.40
N GLU A 111 16.92 2.66 -16.15
CA GLU A 111 18.05 1.94 -16.72
C GLU A 111 18.64 2.81 -17.83
N PRO A 112 19.85 3.36 -17.66
CA PRO A 112 20.43 4.21 -18.69
C PRO A 112 20.73 3.38 -19.94
N MET A 113 20.13 3.80 -21.06
CA MET A 113 20.64 3.43 -22.38
C MET A 113 21.98 4.13 -22.65
N GLY A 114 22.93 3.38 -23.20
CA GLY A 114 24.24 3.84 -23.71
C GLY A 114 25.37 3.18 -22.94
N ASP A 115 26.38 2.56 -23.53
CA ASP A 115 27.11 2.85 -24.76
C ASP A 115 27.96 1.57 -25.00
N GLY A 116 27.97 0.94 -26.18
CA GLY A 116 29.01 1.25 -27.17
C GLY A 116 30.35 0.57 -26.83
N GLU A 117 30.80 -0.33 -27.72
CA GLU A 117 32.23 -0.64 -27.97
C GLU A 117 32.91 -1.56 -26.91
N ASP A 118 33.63 -2.66 -27.18
CA ASP A 118 34.38 -3.13 -28.34
C ASP A 118 34.73 -4.62 -28.10
N GLU A 119 34.67 -5.46 -29.14
CA GLU A 119 35.25 -6.81 -29.09
C GLU A 119 36.79 -6.71 -29.15
N PRO A 120 37.51 -7.54 -28.38
CA PRO A 120 38.54 -8.32 -29.05
C PRO A 120 38.52 -9.79 -28.61
N THR A 121 38.06 -10.67 -29.50
CA THR A 121 38.48 -12.07 -29.52
C THR A 121 39.93 -12.13 -29.99
N GLY A 122 40.85 -12.17 -29.04
CA GLY A 122 42.28 -12.29 -29.31
C GLY A 122 42.95 -13.27 -28.37
N ASN A 123 43.54 -14.31 -28.99
CA ASN A 123 44.76 -15.05 -28.60
C ASN A 123 44.53 -16.58 -28.49
N GLY A 124 45.13 -17.44 -29.30
CA GLY A 124 46.15 -17.25 -30.32
C GLY A 124 46.37 -18.56 -31.07
N GLY A 125 46.70 -18.45 -32.37
CA GLY A 125 47.23 -19.55 -33.16
C GLY A 125 48.75 -19.52 -33.17
N ASN A 126 49.37 -20.71 -33.23
CA ASN A 126 50.71 -21.00 -33.76
C ASN A 126 50.89 -22.54 -33.72
N GLU A 127 51.41 -23.32 -34.69
CA GLU A 127 52.22 -23.13 -35.90
C GLU A 127 52.05 -24.35 -36.81
N SER A 128 52.04 -24.17 -38.14
CA SER A 128 52.60 -25.15 -39.09
C SER A 128 52.79 -24.53 -40.48
N GLY A 129 54.01 -24.04 -40.74
CA GLY A 129 54.69 -24.08 -42.04
C GLY A 129 56.02 -24.81 -41.80
N GLY A 130 56.65 -25.56 -42.69
CA GLY A 130 56.69 -25.68 -44.14
C GLY A 130 58.06 -26.31 -44.44
N GLY A 131 58.18 -27.14 -45.48
CA GLY A 131 59.32 -28.03 -45.69
C GLY A 131 60.67 -27.39 -46.10
N SER A 132 61.69 -28.25 -46.08
CA SER A 132 62.89 -28.25 -46.93
C SER A 132 63.42 -29.69 -46.99
#